data_AF-A0A975PKJ8-F1
#
_entry.id   AF-A0A975PKJ8-F1
#
_cell.length_a   1.000
_cell.length_b   1.000
_cell.length_c   1.000
_cell.angle_alpha   90.00
_cell.angle_beta   90.00
_cell.angle_gamma   90.00
#
_symmetry.space_group_name_H-M   'P 1'
#
loop_
_entity.id
_entity.type
_entity.pdbx_description
1 polymer ?
#
loop_
_entity_poly.entity_id
_entity_poly.type
_entity_poly.pdbx_seq_one_letter_code
_entity_poly.pdbx_strand_id
1 'polypeptide(L)'
;MLQNYRDILIWPNNLENEVFIIHNDIDGFICGMFIHNRGGKIGGIYDLSSFYFTKYDYLLNIEKLIGIDLDIDYKDMRCFGHHITADINKNGFNINNFMNLDINTKEYFNSKCPLNTIILLYSLFNLKPKTDEEIAMLVYPDSVINNYDKFKDNVTNWLVILEQTEILDALQNRKDKILEIIDKKIVATVKGVFPHSSENSQNINGDKRIYPQCNNYINYSTKNFNYDASILINMIDQLMGWKTENFPMQFKFQRRFYKHYIVKYDEKKGRKVKNNQIIEFDKDELLNVKDRLLTMKDILVSHSFTYSGGLQITTTEDVFVEYNQNKKEFDIQDRKGKIITVKDKNTGKIAAYQVKTTSLMK
;
A
#
# COMPACT_ATOMS: atom_id res chain seq x y z
N MET A 1 -22.47 17.72 -14.82
CA MET A 1 -20.99 17.56 -14.77
C MET A 1 -20.54 16.27 -14.07
N LEU A 2 -21.47 15.40 -13.64
CA LEU A 2 -21.21 14.09 -13.02
C LEU A 2 -21.85 12.91 -13.75
N GLN A 3 -22.43 13.10 -14.95
CA GLN A 3 -22.76 12.00 -15.86
C GLN A 3 -21.45 11.52 -16.51
N ASN A 4 -20.85 10.40 -16.16
CA ASN A 4 -21.06 9.43 -15.09
C ASN A 4 -19.65 8.88 -14.94
N TYR A 5 -18.90 9.24 -13.90
CA TYR A 5 -17.53 8.70 -13.78
C TYR A 5 -17.55 7.16 -13.72
N ARG A 6 -18.70 6.59 -13.34
CA ARG A 6 -19.06 5.17 -13.47
C ARG A 6 -19.04 4.66 -14.92
N ASP A 7 -19.50 5.47 -15.89
CA ASP A 7 -19.48 5.11 -17.32
C ASP A 7 -18.08 5.30 -17.93
N ILE A 8 -17.26 6.19 -17.35
CA ILE A 8 -15.86 6.41 -17.74
C ILE A 8 -14.95 5.30 -17.18
N LEU A 9 -15.29 4.77 -16.01
CA LEU A 9 -14.61 3.64 -15.41
C LEU A 9 -15.05 2.33 -16.07
N ILE A 10 -14.37 1.98 -17.16
CA ILE A 10 -14.49 0.69 -17.85
C ILE A 10 -14.02 -0.48 -16.96
N TRP A 11 -13.28 -0.18 -15.88
CA TRP A 11 -12.69 -1.18 -14.99
C TRP A 11 -13.18 -0.99 -13.56
N PRO A 12 -13.57 -2.07 -12.87
CA PRO A 12 -13.48 -3.47 -13.28
C PRO A 12 -14.86 -4.04 -13.65
N ASN A 13 -15.32 -3.81 -14.89
CA ASN A 13 -16.59 -4.38 -15.38
C ASN A 13 -16.60 -5.93 -15.42
N ASN A 14 -15.44 -6.56 -15.21
CA ASN A 14 -15.31 -8.00 -15.02
C ASN A 14 -14.28 -8.34 -13.93
N LEU A 15 -14.66 -8.15 -12.67
CA LEU A 15 -13.83 -8.45 -11.49
C LEU A 15 -13.25 -9.87 -11.50
N GLU A 16 -14.00 -10.86 -12.01
CA GLU A 16 -13.66 -12.29 -11.94
C GLU A 16 -12.35 -12.66 -12.66
N ASN A 17 -12.00 -11.86 -13.67
CA ASN A 17 -10.78 -12.04 -14.47
C ASN A 17 -9.58 -11.25 -13.94
N GLU A 18 -9.79 -10.38 -12.95
CA GLU A 18 -8.77 -9.49 -12.42
C GLU A 18 -8.16 -10.00 -11.12
N VAL A 19 -6.91 -9.60 -10.90
CA VAL A 19 -6.17 -9.90 -9.68
C VAL A 19 -5.74 -8.60 -9.02
N PHE A 20 -6.05 -8.48 -7.73
CA PHE A 20 -5.95 -7.24 -6.98
C PHE A 20 -4.82 -7.29 -5.94
N ILE A 21 -4.23 -6.12 -5.70
CA ILE A 21 -3.36 -5.84 -4.57
C ILE A 21 -4.10 -4.85 -3.68
N ILE A 22 -4.17 -5.14 -2.38
CA ILE A 22 -4.81 -4.25 -1.42
C ILE A 22 -3.79 -3.57 -0.51
N HIS A 23 -4.14 -2.41 0.01
CA HIS A 23 -3.38 -1.79 1.09
C HIS A 23 -3.51 -2.59 2.40
N ASN A 24 -2.51 -2.47 3.28
CA ASN A 24 -2.41 -3.23 4.53
C ASN A 24 -2.98 -2.49 5.75
N ASP A 25 -4.11 -1.82 5.57
CA ASP A 25 -4.91 -1.22 6.63
C ASP A 25 -6.36 -1.74 6.56
N ILE A 26 -7.23 -1.18 7.40
CA ILE A 26 -8.61 -1.65 7.47
C ILE A 26 -9.43 -1.28 6.24
N ASP A 27 -9.19 -0.12 5.63
CA ASP A 27 -9.91 0.26 4.41
C ASP A 27 -9.54 -0.66 3.24
N GLY A 28 -8.24 -0.85 3.00
CA GLY A 28 -7.72 -1.79 2.02
C GLY A 28 -8.21 -3.23 2.25
N PHE A 29 -8.27 -3.69 3.50
CA PHE A 29 -8.79 -5.01 3.84
C PHE A 29 -10.28 -5.16 3.52
N ILE A 30 -11.11 -4.19 3.92
CA ILE A 30 -12.56 -4.19 3.63
C ILE A 30 -12.80 -4.09 2.12
N CYS A 31 -12.03 -3.26 1.41
CA CYS A 31 -12.06 -3.16 -0.05
C CYS A 31 -11.73 -4.50 -0.71
N GLY A 32 -10.70 -5.19 -0.23
CA GLY A 32 -10.35 -6.54 -0.68
C GLY A 32 -11.49 -7.53 -0.51
N MET A 33 -12.14 -7.50 0.66
CA MET A 33 -13.27 -8.37 0.99
C MET A 33 -14.50 -8.06 0.11
N PHE A 34 -14.76 -6.78 -0.16
CA PHE A 34 -15.83 -6.33 -1.06
C PHE A 34 -15.63 -6.88 -2.48
N ILE A 35 -14.40 -6.82 -2.99
CA ILE A 35 -14.00 -7.31 -4.31
C ILE A 35 -14.07 -8.83 -4.38
N HIS A 36 -13.56 -9.50 -3.36
CA HIS A 36 -13.59 -10.96 -3.26
C HIS A 36 -15.02 -11.50 -3.26
N ASN A 37 -15.92 -10.89 -2.50
CA ASN A 37 -17.34 -11.22 -2.47
C ASN A 37 -18.03 -11.05 -3.85
N ARG A 38 -17.42 -10.29 -4.77
CA ARG A 38 -17.89 -10.08 -6.15
C ARG A 38 -17.07 -10.86 -7.19
N GLY A 39 -16.34 -11.88 -6.75
CA GLY A 39 -15.60 -12.81 -7.60
C GLY A 39 -14.17 -12.36 -7.97
N GLY A 40 -13.74 -11.16 -7.57
CA GLY A 40 -12.38 -10.71 -7.80
C GLY A 40 -11.35 -11.49 -6.97
N LYS A 41 -10.13 -11.64 -7.50
CA LYS A 41 -9.07 -12.41 -6.84
C LYS A 41 -8.11 -11.50 -6.09
N ILE A 42 -7.95 -11.68 -4.79
CA ILE A 42 -6.89 -10.97 -4.05
C ILE A 42 -5.56 -11.72 -4.25
N GLY A 43 -4.63 -11.08 -4.93
CA GLY A 43 -3.32 -11.64 -5.28
C GLY A 43 -2.18 -11.13 -4.42
N GLY A 44 -2.33 -9.95 -3.81
CA GLY A 44 -1.28 -9.36 -3.00
C GLY A 44 -1.74 -8.31 -1.99
N ILE A 45 -0.80 -7.92 -1.14
CA ILE A 45 -0.93 -6.83 -0.17
C ILE A 45 0.29 -5.92 -0.30
N TYR A 46 0.09 -4.62 -0.09
CA TYR A 46 1.15 -3.63 0.01
C TYR A 46 1.15 -2.96 1.39
N ASP A 47 2.31 -2.95 2.07
CA ASP A 47 2.45 -2.39 3.44
C ASP A 47 3.14 -1.02 3.49
N LEU A 48 3.13 -0.28 2.37
CA LEU A 48 3.89 0.96 2.14
C LEU A 48 5.40 0.77 1.95
N SER A 49 5.94 -0.42 2.19
CA SER A 49 7.37 -0.73 2.02
C SER A 49 7.62 -1.87 1.03
N SER A 50 6.71 -2.83 1.00
CA SER A 50 6.88 -4.12 0.33
C SER A 50 5.54 -4.61 -0.17
N PHE A 51 5.59 -5.30 -1.31
CA PHE A 51 4.48 -6.10 -1.80
C PHE A 51 4.66 -7.54 -1.34
N TYR A 52 3.55 -8.19 -0.99
CA TYR A 52 3.49 -9.59 -0.63
C TYR A 52 2.43 -10.27 -1.49
N PHE A 53 2.75 -11.41 -2.08
CA PHE A 53 1.86 -12.09 -3.03
C PHE A 53 1.54 -13.51 -2.62
N THR A 54 0.36 -13.98 -3.02
CA THR A 54 -0.09 -15.37 -2.83
C THR A 54 0.59 -16.33 -3.80
N LYS A 55 1.06 -15.83 -4.96
CA LYS A 55 1.74 -16.60 -6.01
C LYS A 55 2.98 -15.87 -6.52
N TYR A 56 4.00 -16.62 -6.94
CA TYR A 56 5.24 -16.07 -7.50
C TYR A 56 5.00 -15.34 -8.83
N ASP A 57 4.12 -15.85 -9.68
CA ASP A 57 3.82 -15.22 -10.98
C ASP A 57 3.27 -13.80 -10.85
N TYR A 58 2.55 -13.50 -9.76
CA TYR A 58 2.04 -12.15 -9.46
C TYR A 58 3.19 -11.18 -9.14
N LEU A 59 4.26 -11.65 -8.50
CA LEU A 59 5.45 -10.85 -8.25
C LEU A 59 6.15 -10.46 -9.55
N LEU A 60 6.18 -11.38 -10.52
CA LEU A 60 6.83 -11.18 -11.83
C LEU A 60 6.02 -10.28 -12.77
N ASN A 61 4.69 -10.24 -12.61
CA ASN A 61 3.76 -9.52 -13.49
C ASN A 61 2.94 -8.47 -12.72
N ILE A 62 3.56 -7.79 -11.75
CA ILE A 62 2.88 -6.85 -10.85
C ILE A 62 2.14 -5.74 -11.61
N GLU A 63 2.66 -5.29 -12.75
CA GLU A 63 2.06 -4.26 -13.61
C GLU A 63 0.69 -4.66 -14.18
N LYS A 64 0.39 -5.96 -14.24
CA LYS A 64 -0.91 -6.48 -14.71
C LYS A 64 -1.97 -6.49 -13.61
N LEU A 65 -1.56 -6.34 -12.36
CA LEU A 65 -2.43 -6.35 -11.20
C LEU A 65 -3.09 -4.99 -11.01
N ILE A 66 -4.17 -4.96 -10.20
CA ILE A 66 -4.89 -3.73 -9.88
C ILE A 66 -4.71 -3.41 -8.39
N GLY A 67 -4.12 -2.26 -8.09
CA GLY A 67 -4.06 -1.72 -6.72
C GLY A 67 -5.40 -1.15 -6.28
N ILE A 68 -5.85 -1.46 -5.06
CA ILE A 68 -7.08 -0.95 -4.46
C ILE A 68 -6.74 -0.36 -3.12
N ASP A 69 -7.27 0.84 -2.86
CA ASP A 69 -6.82 1.70 -1.77
C ASP A 69 -5.32 2.02 -1.89
N LEU A 70 -4.86 2.06 -3.14
CA LEU A 70 -3.48 2.26 -3.51
C LEU A 70 -3.46 3.28 -4.64
N ASP A 71 -2.65 4.32 -4.47
CA ASP A 71 -2.43 5.34 -5.49
C ASP A 71 -0.94 5.37 -5.87
N ILE A 72 -0.44 4.22 -6.31
CA ILE A 72 0.98 3.99 -6.59
C ILE A 72 1.24 4.28 -8.08
N ASP A 73 2.24 5.10 -8.37
CA ASP A 73 2.78 5.27 -9.71
C ASP A 73 3.93 4.25 -9.94
N TYR A 74 3.58 3.03 -10.32
CA TYR A 74 4.57 1.97 -10.58
C TYR A 74 4.30 1.24 -11.89
N LYS A 75 5.23 1.34 -12.86
CA LYS A 75 5.24 0.56 -14.12
C LYS A 75 3.86 0.44 -14.78
N ASP A 76 3.13 1.55 -14.87
CA ASP A 76 1.78 1.57 -15.47
C ASP A 76 0.73 0.69 -14.78
N MET A 77 0.98 0.24 -13.54
CA MET A 77 0.03 -0.53 -12.74
C MET A 77 -1.25 0.27 -12.55
N ARG A 78 -2.39 -0.38 -12.75
CA ARG A 78 -3.70 0.22 -12.53
C ARG A 78 -3.97 0.31 -11.04
N CYS A 79 -4.56 1.41 -10.60
CA CYS A 79 -4.79 1.72 -9.19
C CYS A 79 -6.18 2.33 -9.02
N PHE A 80 -6.82 2.12 -7.88
CA PHE A 80 -8.07 2.78 -7.51
C PHE A 80 -7.95 3.28 -6.07
N GLY A 81 -8.19 4.58 -5.87
CA GLY A 81 -8.07 5.19 -4.55
C GLY A 81 -8.48 6.66 -4.50
N HIS A 82 -8.10 7.31 -3.41
CA HIS A 82 -8.35 8.73 -3.15
C HIS A 82 -7.24 9.39 -2.35
N HIS A 83 -6.08 8.74 -2.20
CA HIS A 83 -4.99 9.34 -1.48
C HIS A 83 -4.44 10.56 -2.22
N ILE A 84 -3.78 11.42 -1.47
CA ILE A 84 -3.05 12.54 -2.03
C ILE A 84 -1.79 11.98 -2.69
N THR A 85 -1.67 12.13 -4.00
CA THR A 85 -0.49 11.66 -4.76
C THR A 85 0.41 12.81 -5.16
N ALA A 86 1.72 12.65 -5.02
CA ALA A 86 2.68 13.60 -5.57
C ALA A 86 2.72 13.56 -7.10
N ASP A 87 2.54 12.37 -7.68
CA ASP A 87 2.56 12.13 -9.12
C ASP A 87 1.24 11.48 -9.56
N ILE A 88 0.73 11.87 -10.73
CA ILE A 88 -0.52 11.33 -11.28
C ILE A 88 -0.20 10.03 -12.02
N ASN A 89 -0.66 8.90 -11.47
CA ASN A 89 -0.70 7.64 -12.21
C ASN A 89 -1.79 7.72 -13.29
N LYS A 90 -1.37 7.82 -14.56
CA LYS A 90 -2.28 7.94 -15.72
C LYS A 90 -3.13 6.70 -15.97
N ASN A 91 -2.71 5.55 -15.45
CA ASN A 91 -3.44 4.29 -15.54
C ASN A 91 -4.27 4.00 -14.28
N GLY A 92 -4.15 4.85 -13.26
CA GLY A 92 -4.94 4.79 -12.05
C GLY A 92 -6.19 5.65 -12.13
N PHE A 93 -7.21 5.27 -11.37
CA PHE A 93 -8.33 6.12 -11.02
C PHE A 93 -8.15 6.62 -9.60
N ASN A 94 -7.94 7.92 -9.47
CA ASN A 94 -7.97 8.61 -8.20
C ASN A 94 -9.09 9.64 -8.27
N ILE A 95 -10.04 9.59 -7.33
CA ILE A 95 -11.23 10.46 -7.40
C ILE A 95 -10.88 11.95 -7.27
N ASN A 96 -9.84 12.32 -6.51
CA ASN A 96 -9.42 13.71 -6.38
C ASN A 96 -8.82 14.22 -7.70
N ASN A 97 -7.99 13.40 -8.34
CA ASN A 97 -7.40 13.71 -9.64
C ASN A 97 -8.49 13.80 -10.72
N PHE A 98 -9.47 12.89 -10.69
CA PHE A 98 -10.61 12.91 -11.60
C PHE A 98 -11.44 14.20 -11.47
N MET A 99 -11.60 14.70 -10.24
CA MET A 99 -12.28 15.97 -9.96
C MET A 99 -11.40 17.21 -10.21
N ASN A 100 -10.20 17.04 -10.79
CA ASN A 100 -9.22 18.10 -11.05
C ASN A 100 -8.84 18.92 -9.81
N LEU A 101 -8.77 18.27 -8.64
CA LEU A 101 -8.31 18.94 -7.43
C LEU A 101 -6.79 19.11 -7.48
N ASP A 102 -6.30 20.36 -7.46
CA ASP A 102 -4.88 20.68 -7.54
C ASP A 102 -4.21 20.66 -6.17
N ILE A 103 -3.34 19.67 -5.94
CA ILE A 103 -2.55 19.47 -4.73
C ILE A 103 -1.72 20.71 -4.31
N ASN A 104 -1.40 21.60 -5.25
CA ASN A 104 -0.59 22.79 -4.97
C ASN A 104 -1.39 23.95 -4.36
N THR A 105 -2.71 23.79 -4.18
CA THR A 105 -3.56 24.81 -3.58
C THR A 105 -3.79 24.54 -2.11
N LYS A 106 -3.85 25.58 -1.27
CA LYS A 106 -4.26 25.42 0.14
C LYS A 106 -5.69 24.91 0.27
N GLU A 107 -6.53 25.20 -0.72
CA GLU A 107 -7.92 24.78 -0.79
C GLU A 107 -8.05 23.26 -0.98
N TYR A 108 -7.05 22.61 -1.57
CA TYR A 108 -7.03 21.16 -1.81
C TYR A 108 -7.28 20.33 -0.56
N PHE A 109 -6.64 20.67 0.57
CA PHE A 109 -6.80 19.89 1.81
C PHE A 109 -8.22 19.97 2.37
N ASN A 110 -8.94 21.06 2.08
CA ASN A 110 -10.31 21.26 2.53
C ASN A 110 -11.36 20.72 1.53
N SER A 111 -10.96 20.45 0.28
CA SER A 111 -11.85 20.01 -0.80
C SER A 111 -11.64 18.57 -1.24
N LYS A 112 -10.49 17.96 -0.92
CA LYS A 112 -10.21 16.54 -1.21
C LYS A 112 -11.28 15.65 -0.61
N CYS A 113 -11.48 14.48 -1.21
CA CYS A 113 -12.33 13.43 -0.69
C CYS A 113 -11.93 13.11 0.76
N PRO A 114 -12.83 13.34 1.74
CA PRO A 114 -12.61 13.05 3.15
C PRO A 114 -13.19 11.68 3.54
N LEU A 115 -13.65 10.91 2.56
CA LEU A 115 -14.20 9.57 2.71
C LEU A 115 -13.09 8.52 2.46
N ASN A 116 -13.43 7.26 2.65
CA ASN A 116 -12.55 6.11 2.41
C ASN A 116 -12.81 5.45 1.04
N THR A 117 -11.93 4.55 0.61
CA THR A 117 -12.01 3.82 -0.65
C THR A 117 -13.23 2.91 -0.71
N ILE A 118 -13.67 2.28 0.40
CA ILE A 118 -14.85 1.41 0.34
C ILE A 118 -16.14 2.16 0.00
N ILE A 119 -16.33 3.39 0.49
CA ILE A 119 -17.48 4.23 0.11
C ILE A 119 -17.41 4.60 -1.39
N LEU A 120 -16.21 4.82 -1.92
CA LEU A 120 -16.03 5.07 -3.36
C LEU A 120 -16.39 3.84 -4.20
N LEU A 121 -16.03 2.63 -3.74
CA LEU A 121 -16.45 1.38 -4.38
C LEU A 121 -17.97 1.19 -4.32
N TYR A 122 -18.61 1.49 -3.19
CA TYR A 122 -20.08 1.48 -3.09
C TYR A 122 -20.71 2.39 -4.13
N SER A 123 -20.20 3.61 -4.27
CA SER A 123 -20.67 4.50 -5.31
C SER A 123 -20.39 3.95 -6.70
N LEU A 124 -19.18 3.47 -6.99
CA LEU A 124 -18.82 2.96 -8.32
C LEU A 124 -19.76 1.83 -8.79
N PHE A 125 -20.09 0.91 -7.89
CA PHE A 125 -20.98 -0.23 -8.17
C PHE A 125 -22.47 0.11 -8.02
N ASN A 126 -22.81 1.38 -7.83
CA ASN A 126 -24.18 1.87 -7.60
C ASN A 126 -24.90 1.10 -6.46
N LEU A 127 -24.18 0.89 -5.36
CA LEU A 127 -24.67 0.23 -4.17
C LEU A 127 -25.01 1.25 -3.10
N LYS A 128 -26.01 0.89 -2.30
CA LYS A 128 -26.43 1.63 -1.10
C LYS A 128 -26.38 0.68 0.09
N PRO A 129 -25.88 1.12 1.25
CA PRO A 129 -25.96 0.32 2.46
C PRO A 129 -27.42 0.12 2.88
N LYS A 130 -27.75 -1.08 3.34
CA LYS A 130 -29.13 -1.48 3.65
C LYS A 130 -29.46 -1.40 5.14
N THR A 131 -28.44 -1.37 5.99
CA THR A 131 -28.60 -1.42 7.45
C THR A 131 -27.64 -0.45 8.13
N ASP A 132 -27.94 -0.09 9.38
CA ASP A 132 -27.08 0.76 10.20
C ASP A 132 -25.74 0.07 10.52
N GLU A 133 -25.72 -1.26 10.50
CA GLU A 133 -24.52 -2.08 10.68
C GLU A 133 -23.60 -1.98 9.47
N GLU A 134 -24.16 -2.06 8.26
CA GLU A 134 -23.41 -1.79 7.03
C GLU A 134 -22.87 -0.36 7.02
N ILE A 135 -23.70 0.63 7.38
CA ILE A 135 -23.25 2.03 7.46
C ILE A 135 -22.13 2.20 8.47
N ALA A 136 -22.28 1.64 9.67
CA ALA A 136 -21.26 1.68 10.72
C ALA A 136 -19.92 1.11 10.23
N MET A 137 -19.97 -0.01 9.51
CA MET A 137 -18.77 -0.60 8.93
C MET A 137 -18.15 0.25 7.81
N LEU A 138 -18.97 0.91 6.99
CA LEU A 138 -18.49 1.79 5.92
C LEU A 138 -17.87 3.09 6.42
N VAL A 139 -18.35 3.66 7.53
CA VAL A 139 -17.84 4.94 8.05
C VAL A 139 -16.74 4.78 9.11
N TYR A 140 -16.42 3.55 9.49
CA TYR A 140 -15.36 3.27 10.46
C TYR A 140 -13.93 3.49 9.90
N PRO A 141 -13.57 3.00 8.69
CA PRO A 141 -12.27 3.24 8.08
C PRO A 141 -12.02 4.72 7.81
N ASP A 142 -10.75 5.14 7.84
CA ASP A 142 -10.28 6.54 7.66
C ASP A 142 -11.01 7.59 8.48
N SER A 143 -11.66 7.18 9.56
CA SER A 143 -12.26 8.10 10.53
C SER A 143 -13.34 9.00 9.90
N VAL A 144 -14.17 8.47 9.00
CA VAL A 144 -15.20 9.27 8.27
C VAL A 144 -16.07 10.09 9.21
N ILE A 145 -16.47 9.56 10.36
CA ILE A 145 -17.25 10.32 11.36
C ILE A 145 -16.47 11.51 11.91
N ASN A 146 -15.18 11.34 12.22
CA ASN A 146 -14.31 12.43 12.68
C ASN A 146 -14.13 13.48 11.57
N ASN A 147 -14.00 13.03 10.32
CA ASN A 147 -13.94 13.92 9.18
C ASN A 147 -15.26 14.68 8.99
N TYR A 148 -16.41 14.05 9.24
CA TYR A 148 -17.72 14.70 9.21
C TYR A 148 -17.87 15.77 10.28
N ASP A 149 -17.43 15.48 11.51
CA ASP A 149 -17.51 16.45 12.61
C ASP A 149 -16.60 17.66 12.38
N LYS A 150 -15.44 17.47 11.74
CA LYS A 150 -14.48 18.54 11.44
C LYS A 150 -14.75 19.30 10.14
N PHE A 151 -15.22 18.59 9.11
CA PHE A 151 -15.34 19.08 7.73
C PHE A 151 -16.72 18.78 7.16
N LYS A 152 -17.77 19.08 7.95
CA LYS A 152 -19.15 18.72 7.67
C LYS A 152 -19.63 19.03 6.25
N ASP A 153 -19.36 20.24 5.78
CA ASP A 153 -19.80 20.68 4.44
C ASP A 153 -19.08 19.90 3.34
N ASN A 154 -17.76 19.67 3.48
CA ASN A 154 -16.98 18.90 2.51
C ASN A 154 -17.48 17.44 2.46
N VAL A 155 -17.63 16.78 3.61
CA VAL A 155 -18.14 15.40 3.67
C VAL A 155 -19.55 15.31 3.10
N THR A 156 -20.43 16.26 3.44
CA THR A 156 -21.81 16.31 2.92
C THR A 156 -21.80 16.42 1.39
N ASN A 157 -21.00 17.34 0.84
CA ASN A 157 -20.88 17.52 -0.61
C ASN A 157 -20.38 16.24 -1.30
N TRP A 158 -19.36 15.58 -0.75
CA TRP A 158 -18.84 14.33 -1.30
C TRP A 158 -19.86 13.20 -1.25
N LEU A 159 -20.60 13.05 -0.15
CA LEU A 159 -21.67 12.04 -0.07
C LEU A 159 -22.80 12.32 -1.08
N VAL A 160 -23.13 13.58 -1.35
CA VAL A 160 -24.08 13.95 -2.40
C VAL A 160 -23.52 13.63 -3.79
N ILE A 161 -22.26 13.98 -4.07
CA ILE A 161 -21.56 13.69 -5.34
C ILE A 161 -21.51 12.18 -5.63
N LEU A 162 -21.27 11.37 -4.59
CA LEU A 162 -21.21 9.92 -4.67
C LEU A 162 -22.59 9.26 -4.52
N GLU A 163 -23.65 10.08 -4.41
CA GLU A 163 -25.03 9.66 -4.22
C GLU A 163 -25.25 8.76 -2.98
N GLN A 164 -24.40 8.83 -1.96
CA GLN A 164 -24.48 8.02 -0.75
C GLN A 164 -25.38 8.67 0.31
N THR A 165 -26.64 8.89 -0.05
CA THR A 165 -27.65 9.60 0.75
C THR A 165 -27.97 8.91 2.07
N GLU A 166 -27.89 7.59 2.14
CA GLU A 166 -28.18 6.76 3.30
C GLU A 166 -27.11 6.94 4.38
N ILE A 167 -25.85 7.06 3.96
CA ILE A 167 -24.73 7.40 4.85
C ILE A 167 -24.90 8.83 5.37
N LEU A 168 -25.25 9.77 4.48
CA LEU A 168 -25.47 11.16 4.86
C LEU A 168 -26.62 11.30 5.88
N ASP A 169 -27.75 10.65 5.66
CA ASP A 169 -28.86 10.58 6.60
C ASP A 169 -28.41 10.03 7.96
N ALA A 170 -27.63 8.94 7.96
CA ALA A 170 -27.15 8.35 9.19
C ALA A 170 -26.25 9.31 9.98
N LEU A 171 -25.33 10.02 9.31
CA LEU A 171 -24.46 10.99 9.96
C LEU A 171 -25.21 12.22 10.48
N GLN A 172 -26.31 12.62 9.82
CA GLN A 172 -27.12 13.77 10.24
C GLN A 172 -28.09 13.43 11.37
N ASN A 173 -28.76 12.29 11.27
CA ASN A 173 -29.96 12.00 12.05
C ASN A 173 -29.79 10.82 13.02
N ARG A 174 -28.76 9.98 12.83
CA ARG A 174 -28.59 8.71 13.56
C ARG A 174 -27.15 8.49 14.04
N LYS A 175 -26.32 9.54 14.10
CA LYS A 175 -24.89 9.44 14.39
C LYS A 175 -24.57 8.69 15.68
N ASP A 176 -25.29 8.98 16.76
CA ASP A 176 -25.08 8.34 18.07
C ASP A 176 -25.33 6.82 18.02
N LYS A 177 -26.36 6.40 17.28
CA LYS A 177 -26.64 4.97 17.04
C LYS A 177 -25.53 4.31 16.22
N ILE A 178 -25.01 5.00 15.21
CA ILE A 178 -23.88 4.50 14.40
C ILE A 178 -22.63 4.34 15.28
N LEU A 179 -22.32 5.32 16.13
CA LEU A 179 -21.21 5.25 17.09
C LEU A 179 -21.38 4.09 18.08
N GLU A 180 -22.59 3.88 18.59
CA GLU A 180 -22.88 2.75 19.48
C GLU A 180 -22.60 1.40 18.79
N ILE A 181 -22.98 1.24 17.52
CA ILE A 181 -22.70 0.04 16.74
C ILE A 181 -21.19 -0.13 16.53
N ILE A 182 -20.50 0.95 16.15
CA ILE A 182 -19.03 0.95 16.00
C ILE A 182 -18.38 0.46 17.29
N ASP A 183 -18.72 1.05 18.44
CA ASP A 183 -18.09 0.71 19.71
C ASP A 183 -18.37 -0.73 20.13
N LYS A 184 -19.64 -1.17 20.04
CA LYS A 184 -20.07 -2.48 20.54
C LYS A 184 -19.74 -3.65 19.61
N LYS A 185 -19.74 -3.43 18.29
CA LYS A 185 -19.58 -4.50 17.30
C LYS A 185 -18.25 -4.47 16.58
N ILE A 186 -17.72 -3.27 16.30
CA ILE A 186 -16.47 -3.14 15.54
C ILE A 186 -15.29 -3.01 16.51
N VAL A 187 -15.24 -1.94 17.30
CA VAL A 187 -14.15 -1.67 18.26
C VAL A 187 -14.01 -2.81 19.25
N ALA A 188 -15.09 -3.29 19.86
CA ALA A 188 -15.04 -4.42 20.79
C ALA A 188 -14.44 -5.70 20.16
N THR A 189 -14.70 -5.94 18.88
CA THR A 189 -14.20 -7.11 18.15
C THR A 189 -12.73 -6.98 17.79
N VAL A 190 -12.29 -5.77 17.41
CA VAL A 190 -10.89 -5.52 17.01
C VAL A 190 -9.98 -5.20 18.19
N LYS A 191 -10.53 -4.82 19.34
CA LYS A 191 -9.82 -4.52 20.60
C LYS A 191 -9.28 -5.82 21.21
N GLY A 192 -8.06 -6.15 20.83
CA GLY A 192 -7.37 -7.39 21.20
C GLY A 192 -6.84 -8.15 19.99
N VAL A 193 -7.40 -7.88 18.80
CA VAL A 193 -6.95 -8.45 17.53
C VAL A 193 -5.90 -7.59 16.87
N PHE A 194 -5.82 -6.27 17.12
CA PHE A 194 -4.74 -5.40 16.61
C PHE A 194 -3.98 -4.74 17.75
N PRO A 195 -2.64 -4.59 17.65
CA PRO A 195 -1.87 -4.00 18.72
C PRO A 195 -2.29 -2.55 18.78
N HIS A 196 -2.82 -2.13 19.93
CA HIS A 196 -2.95 -0.72 20.23
C HIS A 196 -1.56 -0.10 20.15
N SER A 197 -1.23 0.55 19.03
CA SER A 197 -0.15 1.54 19.03
C SER A 197 -0.67 2.76 19.79
N SER A 198 -0.28 2.78 21.06
CA SER A 198 -0.25 3.88 22.03
C SER A 198 -1.57 4.49 22.50
N GLU A 199 -1.75 4.33 23.80
CA GLU A 199 -2.73 4.88 24.74
C GLU A 199 -2.76 6.42 24.84
N ASN A 200 -2.50 7.16 23.75
CA ASN A 200 -2.61 8.64 23.72
C ASN A 200 -3.32 9.22 22.49
N SER A 201 -3.89 8.39 21.61
CA SER A 201 -4.83 8.89 20.60
C SER A 201 -6.26 8.74 21.12
N GLN A 202 -6.82 9.80 21.71
CA GLN A 202 -8.27 9.97 21.88
C GLN A 202 -9.01 10.09 20.53
N ASN A 203 -8.50 9.46 19.48
CA ASN A 203 -9.09 9.37 18.15
C ASN A 203 -8.98 7.90 17.73
N ILE A 204 -10.15 7.26 17.61
CA ILE A 204 -10.32 5.95 17.00
C ILE A 204 -10.13 6.16 15.49
N ASN A 205 -8.87 6.29 15.05
CA ASN A 205 -8.53 6.53 13.65
C ASN A 205 -8.00 5.23 13.02
N GLY A 206 -8.57 4.89 11.86
CA GLY A 206 -8.38 3.65 11.09
C GLY A 206 -7.01 3.43 10.43
N ASP A 207 -6.02 4.29 10.67
CA ASP A 207 -4.70 4.29 10.00
C ASP A 207 -3.70 3.21 10.50
N LYS A 208 -4.16 2.13 11.12
CA LYS A 208 -3.26 1.15 11.75
C LYS A 208 -3.02 -0.07 10.85
N ARG A 209 -1.73 -0.29 10.55
CA ARG A 209 -1.25 -1.49 9.86
C ARG A 209 -1.73 -2.74 10.59
N ILE A 210 -2.36 -3.65 9.86
CA ILE A 210 -3.01 -4.83 10.44
C ILE A 210 -1.99 -5.86 10.98
N TYR A 211 -0.66 -5.69 10.80
CA TYR A 211 0.32 -6.75 11.11
C TYR A 211 1.62 -6.34 11.81
N PRO A 212 2.16 -7.23 12.68
CA PRO A 212 3.55 -7.20 13.06
C PRO A 212 4.43 -7.58 11.86
N GLN A 213 5.45 -6.76 11.59
CA GLN A 213 6.49 -7.03 10.60
C GLN A 213 7.26 -8.30 11.01
N CYS A 214 6.83 -9.47 10.57
CA CYS A 214 7.59 -10.71 10.69
C CYS A 214 8.20 -11.07 9.32
N ASN A 215 9.47 -11.46 9.34
CA ASN A 215 10.32 -11.55 8.16
C ASN A 215 9.74 -12.36 6.98
N ASN A 216 9.88 -11.78 5.78
CA ASN A 216 9.74 -12.36 4.44
C ASN A 216 8.35 -12.84 3.95
N TYR A 217 7.32 -12.91 4.79
CA TYR A 217 5.96 -13.22 4.35
C TYR A 217 4.88 -12.69 5.30
N ILE A 218 3.67 -12.51 4.78
CA ILE A 218 2.49 -12.14 5.57
C ILE A 218 1.59 -13.37 5.75
N ASN A 219 1.17 -13.63 6.99
CA ASN A 219 0.22 -14.71 7.30
C ASN A 219 -0.83 -14.22 8.30
N TYR A 220 -2.07 -14.21 7.86
CA TYR A 220 -3.27 -13.77 8.55
C TYR A 220 -3.93 -14.89 9.36
N SER A 221 -3.50 -16.15 9.21
CA SER A 221 -4.13 -17.35 9.77
C SER A 221 -3.44 -17.93 11.01
N THR A 222 -2.44 -17.26 11.59
CA THR A 222 -1.61 -17.87 12.64
C THR A 222 -2.20 -17.67 14.03
N LYS A 223 -2.72 -18.76 14.61
CA LYS A 223 -3.15 -18.87 16.02
C LYS A 223 -2.07 -18.51 17.06
N ASN A 224 -0.81 -18.40 16.65
CA ASN A 224 0.32 -18.11 17.54
C ASN A 224 0.50 -16.61 17.83
N PHE A 225 -0.29 -15.76 17.19
CA PHE A 225 -0.36 -14.35 17.54
C PHE A 225 -1.79 -14.00 17.93
N ASN A 226 -1.97 -13.00 18.79
CA ASN A 226 -3.29 -12.43 19.09
C ASN A 226 -3.98 -11.78 17.86
N TYR A 227 -3.34 -11.83 16.68
CA TYR A 227 -3.78 -11.27 15.40
C TYR A 227 -4.44 -12.37 14.54
N ASP A 228 -5.68 -12.76 14.88
CA ASP A 228 -6.46 -13.68 14.04
C ASP A 228 -7.41 -12.91 13.14
N ALA A 229 -7.02 -12.69 11.88
CA ALA A 229 -7.85 -11.96 10.93
C ALA A 229 -9.12 -12.74 10.52
N SER A 230 -9.27 -14.01 10.91
CA SER A 230 -10.58 -14.68 10.80
C SER A 230 -11.65 -13.97 11.64
N ILE A 231 -11.27 -13.28 12.72
CA ILE A 231 -12.19 -12.46 13.51
C ILE A 231 -12.72 -11.29 12.68
N LEU A 232 -11.85 -10.60 11.93
CA LEU A 232 -12.27 -9.54 11.02
C LEU A 232 -13.16 -10.07 9.90
N ILE A 233 -12.81 -11.22 9.33
CA ILE A 233 -13.60 -11.86 8.26
C ILE A 233 -15.02 -12.17 8.76
N ASN A 234 -15.12 -12.81 9.93
CA ASN A 234 -16.41 -13.15 10.54
C ASN A 234 -17.23 -11.90 10.87
N MET A 235 -16.58 -10.84 11.37
CA MET A 235 -17.23 -9.56 11.63
C MET A 235 -17.78 -8.94 10.34
N ILE A 236 -17.00 -8.92 9.26
CA ILE A 236 -17.44 -8.40 7.96
C ILE A 236 -18.59 -9.25 7.41
N ASP A 237 -18.52 -10.57 7.48
CA ASP A 237 -19.62 -11.45 7.06
C ASP A 237 -20.91 -11.15 7.84
N GLN A 238 -20.82 -10.99 9.17
CA GLN A 238 -21.97 -10.68 10.01
C GLN A 238 -22.58 -9.29 9.75
N LEU A 239 -21.74 -8.25 9.61
CA LEU A 239 -22.22 -6.86 9.45
C LEU A 239 -22.61 -6.54 8.02
N MET A 240 -21.96 -7.16 7.03
CA MET A 240 -22.12 -6.85 5.60
C MET A 240 -22.87 -7.92 4.80
N GLY A 241 -23.01 -9.14 5.34
CA GLY A 241 -23.58 -10.28 4.63
C GLY A 241 -22.73 -10.74 3.44
N TRP A 242 -21.42 -10.47 3.45
CA TRP A 242 -20.51 -10.80 2.35
C TRP A 242 -19.96 -12.21 2.50
N LYS A 243 -20.05 -12.99 1.42
CA LYS A 243 -19.42 -14.31 1.30
C LYS A 243 -17.92 -14.14 1.17
N THR A 244 -17.21 -14.49 2.24
CA THR A 244 -15.77 -14.22 2.38
C THR A 244 -14.95 -15.50 2.53
N GLU A 245 -15.59 -16.64 2.26
CA GLU A 245 -14.96 -17.95 2.17
C GLU A 245 -13.78 -17.90 1.19
N ASN A 246 -12.67 -18.56 1.56
CA ASN A 246 -11.46 -18.64 0.75
C ASN A 246 -10.75 -17.28 0.50
N PHE A 247 -11.07 -16.23 1.27
CA PHE A 247 -10.24 -15.03 1.25
C PHE A 247 -8.78 -15.41 1.58
N PRO A 248 -7.79 -14.98 0.79
CA PRO A 248 -6.42 -15.41 0.98
C PRO A 248 -5.84 -14.84 2.28
N MET A 249 -5.35 -15.75 3.12
CA MET A 249 -4.77 -15.42 4.42
C MET A 249 -3.24 -15.55 4.43
N GLN A 250 -2.60 -15.90 3.31
CA GLN A 250 -1.17 -16.16 3.27
C GLN A 250 -0.54 -15.58 2.00
N PHE A 251 0.49 -14.76 2.19
CA PHE A 251 1.20 -14.04 1.13
C PHE A 251 2.70 -14.25 1.30
N LYS A 252 3.22 -15.25 0.58
CA LYS A 252 4.54 -15.85 0.82
C LYS A 252 5.68 -15.25 0.00
N PHE A 253 5.35 -14.52 -1.07
CA PHE A 253 6.35 -13.98 -1.99
C PHE A 253 6.49 -12.48 -1.79
N GLN A 254 7.67 -12.00 -1.42
CA GLN A 254 7.90 -10.59 -1.10
C GLN A 254 8.69 -9.88 -2.21
N ARG A 255 8.28 -8.66 -2.55
CA ARG A 255 9.07 -7.69 -3.33
C ARG A 255 9.19 -6.40 -2.53
N ARG A 256 10.40 -6.07 -2.10
CA ARG A 256 10.67 -4.81 -1.38
C ARG A 256 10.80 -3.65 -2.36
N PHE A 257 10.24 -2.50 -2.01
CA PHE A 257 10.45 -1.26 -2.74
C PHE A 257 11.57 -0.48 -2.07
N TYR A 258 12.72 -0.42 -2.74
CA TYR A 258 13.77 0.52 -2.38
C TYR A 258 13.53 1.81 -3.16
N LYS A 259 13.07 2.87 -2.47
CA LYS A 259 13.20 4.22 -3.02
C LYS A 259 14.69 4.56 -3.05
N HIS A 260 15.25 4.68 -4.24
CA HIS A 260 16.64 5.08 -4.42
C HIS A 260 16.70 6.60 -4.31
N TYR A 261 17.24 7.10 -3.20
CA TYR A 261 17.52 8.52 -3.04
C TYR A 261 18.92 8.81 -3.58
N ILE A 262 19.01 9.56 -4.68
CA ILE A 262 20.28 10.06 -5.18
C ILE A 262 20.64 11.31 -4.38
N VAL A 263 21.54 11.17 -3.41
CA VAL A 263 22.07 12.30 -2.64
C VAL A 263 23.25 12.90 -3.41
N LYS A 264 23.10 14.13 -3.92
CA LYS A 264 24.22 14.89 -4.49
C LYS A 264 24.95 15.63 -3.38
N TYR A 265 26.25 15.34 -3.22
CA TYR A 265 27.14 16.04 -2.30
C TYR A 265 27.94 17.10 -3.07
N ASP A 266 27.89 18.36 -2.63
CA ASP A 266 28.71 19.45 -3.17
C ASP A 266 29.84 19.77 -2.19
N GLU A 267 31.05 19.31 -2.50
CA GLU A 267 32.26 19.50 -1.69
C GLU A 267 32.67 20.97 -1.56
N LYS A 268 32.30 21.84 -2.51
CA LYS A 268 32.88 23.18 -2.61
C LYS A 268 32.24 24.24 -1.73
N LYS A 269 31.06 23.96 -1.15
CA LYS A 269 30.28 25.01 -0.47
C LYS A 269 30.18 24.91 1.04
N GLY A 270 30.61 23.82 1.68
CA GLY A 270 30.49 23.66 3.14
C GLY A 270 29.07 23.81 3.71
N ARG A 271 28.04 24.07 2.88
CA ARG A 271 26.61 24.12 3.17
C ARG A 271 25.76 23.86 1.91
N LYS A 272 24.61 23.25 2.21
CA LYS A 272 23.59 22.59 1.38
C LYS A 272 22.86 23.53 0.39
N VAL A 273 22.45 22.98 -0.76
CA VAL A 273 21.47 23.60 -1.67
C VAL A 273 20.07 23.01 -1.39
N LYS A 274 19.05 23.87 -1.40
CA LYS A 274 17.65 23.60 -1.03
C LYS A 274 16.85 23.17 -2.28
N ASN A 275 16.33 21.93 -2.29
CA ASN A 275 14.90 21.63 -2.41
C ASN A 275 14.63 20.12 -2.47
N ASN A 276 13.60 19.74 -1.70
CA ASN A 276 12.91 18.46 -1.56
C ASN A 276 13.52 17.40 -0.61
N GLN A 277 13.19 17.62 0.66
CA GLN A 277 13.10 16.72 1.83
C GLN A 277 14.32 15.84 2.14
N ILE A 278 15.03 16.27 3.19
CA ILE A 278 16.14 15.56 3.84
C ILE A 278 15.57 14.77 5.01
N ILE A 279 15.94 13.49 5.13
CA ILE A 279 15.85 12.74 6.38
C ILE A 279 17.26 12.76 6.98
N GLU A 280 17.39 13.31 8.19
CA GLU A 280 18.64 13.27 8.94
C GLU A 280 18.77 11.89 9.59
N PHE A 281 19.96 11.30 9.50
CA PHE A 281 20.32 10.13 10.29
C PHE A 281 21.57 10.44 11.12
N ASP A 282 21.54 10.07 12.38
CA ASP A 282 22.72 10.02 13.25
C ASP A 282 23.70 8.93 12.75
N LYS A 283 24.99 9.13 12.99
CA LYS A 283 26.05 8.12 12.84
C LYS A 283 25.68 6.78 13.48
N ASP A 284 24.97 6.78 14.60
CA ASP A 284 24.53 5.57 15.29
C ASP A 284 23.34 4.88 14.58
N GLU A 285 22.50 5.63 13.85
CA GLU A 285 21.45 5.06 12.98
C GLU A 285 22.04 4.39 11.73
N LEU A 286 23.13 4.95 11.19
CA LEU A 286 23.91 4.36 10.09
C LEU A 286 24.59 3.03 10.48
N LEU A 287 25.01 2.90 11.74
CA LEU A 287 25.55 1.66 12.30
C LEU A 287 24.46 0.59 12.51
N ASN A 288 23.25 0.97 12.90
CA ASN A 288 22.12 0.03 13.00
C ASN A 288 21.63 -0.50 11.64
N VAL A 289 21.77 0.28 10.56
CA VAL A 289 21.49 -0.17 9.18
C VAL A 289 22.48 -1.25 8.73
N LYS A 290 23.74 -1.18 9.17
CA LYS A 290 24.80 -2.16 8.87
C LYS A 290 24.48 -3.55 9.42
N ASP A 291 23.98 -3.65 10.65
CA ASP A 291 23.67 -4.93 11.29
C ASP A 291 22.39 -5.58 10.73
N ARG A 292 21.42 -4.76 10.27
CA ARG A 292 20.20 -5.24 9.61
C ARG A 292 20.46 -5.79 8.20
N LEU A 293 21.44 -5.26 7.48
CA LEU A 293 21.77 -5.70 6.11
C LEU A 293 22.57 -7.01 6.06
N LEU A 294 23.31 -7.36 7.13
CA LEU A 294 24.11 -8.59 7.21
C LEU A 294 23.29 -9.89 7.38
N THR A 295 21.98 -9.79 7.60
CA THR A 295 21.09 -10.94 7.86
C THR A 295 20.20 -11.34 6.66
N MET A 296 20.30 -10.64 5.53
CA MET A 296 19.44 -10.87 4.37
C MET A 296 20.11 -11.76 3.33
N LYS A 297 19.63 -13.01 3.20
CA LYS A 297 19.85 -13.84 2.01
C LYS A 297 18.87 -13.39 0.92
N ASP A 298 19.39 -13.21 -0.29
CA ASP A 298 18.68 -12.92 -1.55
C ASP A 298 18.17 -11.48 -1.73
N ILE A 299 18.76 -10.74 -2.67
CA ILE A 299 18.31 -9.40 -3.08
C ILE A 299 18.06 -9.39 -4.60
N LEU A 300 16.86 -9.00 -5.00
CA LEU A 300 16.54 -8.61 -6.37
C LEU A 300 16.83 -7.11 -6.52
N VAL A 301 17.84 -6.75 -7.30
CA VAL A 301 18.26 -5.34 -7.51
C VAL A 301 17.77 -4.88 -8.87
N SER A 302 16.93 -3.84 -8.90
CA SER A 302 16.42 -3.31 -10.16
C SER A 302 17.19 -2.11 -10.71
N HIS A 303 17.70 -1.17 -9.89
CA HIS A 303 18.23 0.10 -10.45
C HIS A 303 19.34 0.76 -9.61
N SER A 304 20.37 -0.02 -9.30
CA SER A 304 21.61 0.34 -8.60
C SER A 304 21.57 0.39 -7.08
N PHE A 305 22.50 -0.31 -6.44
CA PHE A 305 22.68 -0.25 -4.99
C PHE A 305 24.13 0.04 -4.66
N THR A 306 24.35 0.81 -3.58
CA THR A 306 25.68 1.14 -3.06
C THR A 306 25.84 0.52 -1.67
N TYR A 307 26.74 -0.45 -1.56
CA TYR A 307 27.13 -1.03 -0.28
C TYR A 307 28.11 -0.13 0.48
N SER A 308 28.03 -0.07 1.80
CA SER A 308 29.01 0.63 2.65
C SER A 308 30.36 -0.10 2.58
N GLY A 309 31.16 0.27 1.59
CA GLY A 309 32.37 -0.43 1.14
C GLY A 309 32.76 -0.14 -0.32
N GLY A 310 31.94 0.61 -1.06
CA GLY A 310 32.27 1.14 -2.40
C GLY A 310 31.83 0.28 -3.57
N LEU A 311 31.07 -0.80 -3.35
CA LEU A 311 30.46 -1.55 -4.44
C LEU A 311 29.19 -0.85 -4.91
N GLN A 312 29.26 -0.27 -6.11
CA GLN A 312 28.09 0.18 -6.86
C GLN A 312 27.82 -0.83 -7.98
N ILE A 313 26.73 -1.58 -7.86
CA ILE A 313 26.26 -2.45 -8.94
C ILE A 313 25.25 -1.63 -9.73
N THR A 314 25.51 -1.33 -11.00
CA THR A 314 24.54 -0.68 -11.89
C THR A 314 24.16 -1.68 -12.97
N THR A 315 22.88 -2.03 -13.03
CA THR A 315 22.33 -2.92 -14.06
C THR A 315 21.24 -2.19 -14.83
N THR A 316 21.07 -2.55 -16.10
CA THR A 316 19.94 -2.10 -16.94
C THR A 316 18.76 -3.07 -16.89
N GLU A 317 18.93 -4.19 -16.19
CA GLU A 317 17.94 -5.26 -16.04
C GLU A 317 17.92 -5.73 -14.57
N ASP A 318 16.81 -6.33 -14.14
CA ASP A 318 16.71 -6.94 -12.80
C ASP A 318 17.74 -8.09 -12.68
N VAL A 319 18.57 -8.07 -11.65
CA VAL A 319 19.54 -9.14 -11.33
C VAL A 319 19.32 -9.69 -9.94
N PHE A 320 19.65 -10.97 -9.75
CA PHE A 320 19.79 -11.59 -8.44
C PHE A 320 21.21 -11.42 -7.95
N VAL A 321 21.37 -10.99 -6.69
CA VAL A 321 22.68 -10.87 -6.06
C VAL A 321 22.71 -11.78 -4.83
N GLU A 322 23.58 -12.78 -4.85
CA GLU A 322 23.85 -13.66 -3.73
C GLU A 322 25.27 -13.40 -3.19
N TYR A 323 25.40 -13.18 -1.89
CA TYR A 323 26.71 -13.06 -1.25
C TYR A 323 27.16 -14.41 -0.69
N ASN A 324 28.21 -14.95 -1.27
CA ASN A 324 28.83 -16.18 -0.79
C ASN A 324 29.78 -15.85 0.36
N GLN A 325 29.30 -16.00 1.60
CA GLN A 325 30.07 -15.70 2.81
C GLN A 325 31.37 -16.49 2.92
N ASN A 326 31.39 -17.75 2.45
CA ASN A 326 32.57 -18.61 2.51
C ASN A 326 33.66 -18.16 1.53
N LYS A 327 33.26 -17.65 0.37
CA LYS A 327 34.19 -17.20 -0.68
C LYS A 327 34.48 -15.70 -0.62
N LYS A 328 33.68 -14.93 0.12
CA LYS A 328 33.69 -13.45 0.11
C LYS A 328 33.49 -12.89 -1.29
N GLU A 329 32.55 -13.47 -2.03
CA GLU A 329 32.24 -13.14 -3.43
C GLU A 329 30.76 -12.80 -3.57
N PHE A 330 30.43 -11.95 -4.54
CA PHE A 330 29.05 -11.73 -4.97
C PHE A 330 28.82 -12.47 -6.28
N ASP A 331 27.81 -13.33 -6.31
CA ASP A 331 27.30 -13.93 -7.54
C ASP A 331 26.11 -13.10 -8.02
N ILE A 332 26.25 -12.52 -9.20
CA ILE A 332 25.22 -11.70 -9.84
C ILE A 332 24.64 -12.51 -11.00
N GLN A 333 23.38 -12.93 -10.89
CA GLN A 333 22.69 -13.70 -11.92
C GLN A 333 21.71 -12.82 -12.69
N ASP A 334 21.83 -12.78 -14.02
CA ASP A 334 20.86 -12.10 -14.89
C ASP A 334 19.61 -12.96 -15.15
N ARG A 335 18.60 -12.38 -15.82
CA ARG A 335 17.34 -13.06 -16.18
C ARG A 335 17.52 -14.27 -17.11
N LYS A 336 18.68 -14.41 -17.76
CA LYS A 336 19.01 -15.54 -18.65
C LYS A 336 19.84 -16.61 -17.94
N GLY A 337 20.05 -16.46 -16.63
CA GLY A 337 20.78 -17.39 -15.79
C GLY A 337 22.30 -17.24 -15.88
N LYS A 338 22.82 -16.20 -16.54
CA LYS A 338 24.26 -15.95 -16.63
C LYS A 338 24.75 -15.36 -15.30
N ILE A 339 25.77 -16.00 -14.72
CA ILE A 339 26.36 -15.62 -13.44
C ILE A 339 27.64 -14.81 -13.68
N ILE A 340 27.75 -13.66 -13.05
CA ILE A 340 28.96 -12.84 -12.95
C ILE A 340 29.43 -12.87 -11.50
N THR A 341 30.57 -13.51 -11.24
CA THR A 341 31.17 -13.55 -9.91
C THR A 341 32.14 -12.38 -9.74
N VAL A 342 31.91 -11.53 -8.73
CA VAL A 342 32.76 -10.38 -8.40
C VAL A 342 33.58 -10.70 -7.15
N LYS A 343 34.91 -10.60 -7.27
CA LYS A 343 35.87 -10.89 -6.17
C LYS A 343 36.43 -9.61 -5.55
N ASP A 344 36.46 -9.54 -4.22
CA ASP A 344 37.22 -8.52 -3.49
C ASP A 344 38.72 -8.84 -3.57
N LYS A 345 39.53 -7.87 -4.01
CA LYS A 345 40.91 -8.13 -4.44
C LYS A 345 41.97 -7.27 -3.76
N ASN A 346 41.76 -6.74 -2.53
CA ASN A 346 42.83 -6.57 -1.50
C ASN A 346 42.54 -5.60 -0.31
N THR A 347 41.32 -5.08 -0.04
CA THR A 347 41.06 -4.33 1.23
C THR A 347 39.63 -4.33 1.80
N GLY A 348 38.58 -4.79 1.12
CA GLY A 348 37.29 -4.14 1.37
C GLY A 348 37.28 -2.70 0.84
N LYS A 349 37.89 -2.49 -0.33
CA LYS A 349 37.52 -1.43 -1.28
C LYS A 349 37.49 -2.04 -2.67
N ILE A 350 36.28 -2.18 -3.19
CA ILE A 350 36.03 -2.70 -4.54
C ILE A 350 36.16 -1.55 -5.53
N ALA A 351 36.94 -1.77 -6.59
CA ALA A 351 36.99 -0.90 -7.76
C ALA A 351 35.67 -1.01 -8.53
N ALA A 352 35.12 0.13 -8.95
CA ALA A 352 33.91 0.18 -9.77
C ALA A 352 34.07 -0.66 -11.05
N TYR A 353 33.18 -1.62 -11.27
CA TYR A 353 33.06 -2.31 -12.55
C TYR A 353 31.79 -1.85 -13.24
N GLN A 354 31.94 -1.26 -14.42
CA GLN A 354 30.82 -0.97 -15.31
C GLN A 354 30.55 -2.23 -16.15
N VAL A 355 29.51 -2.98 -15.82
CA VAL A 355 29.00 -4.02 -16.72
C VAL A 355 28.18 -3.33 -17.80
N LYS A 356 28.80 -3.09 -18.96
CA LYS A 356 28.12 -2.56 -20.14
C LYS A 356 27.52 -3.73 -20.90
N THR A 357 26.24 -4.02 -20.68
CA THR A 357 25.47 -4.88 -21.59
C THR A 357 25.19 -4.06 -22.86
N THR A 358 25.95 -4.31 -23.91
CA THR A 358 25.58 -3.85 -25.25
C THR A 358 24.29 -4.56 -25.64
N SER A 359 23.17 -3.83 -25.64
CA SER A 359 22.01 -4.27 -26.40
C SER A 359 22.41 -4.27 -27.86
N LEU A 360 22.49 -5.46 -28.45
CA LEU A 360 22.41 -5.59 -29.89
C LEU A 360 21.04 -5.08 -30.28
N MET A 361 21.00 -3.93 -30.96
CA MET A 361 19.80 -3.46 -31.65
C MET A 361 19.27 -4.58 -32.53
N LYS A 362 18.02 -4.98 -32.29
CA LYS A 362 17.02 -5.21 -33.34
C LYS A 362 15.66 -4.86 -32.80
#